data_AF-A0A0E3D7Z0-F1
#
_entry.id   AF-A0A0E3D7Z0-F1
#
_cell.length_a   1.000
_cell.length_b   1.000
_cell.length_c   1.000
_cell.angle_alpha   90.00
_cell.angle_beta   90.00
_cell.angle_gamma   90.00
#
_symmetry.space_group_name_H-M   'P 1'
#
loop_
_entity.id
_entity.type
_entity.pdbx_description
1 polymer ?
#
loop_
_entity_poly.entity_id
_entity_poly.type
_entity_poly.pdbx_seq_one_letter_code
_entity_poly.pdbx_strand_id
1 'polypeptide(L)'
;WGVGGIEAEAGMLGQPSYFPIPEVIGVRLSNALPQGATATDLALRVTQELRKKGVVGKFVEFFGPGVQHLPLADRATIANMAPEYGATCGFFPVDEEALKYMRLTGRSEEQIDLVKTYLEENSMFFTVEKEDPEYTDVVELDLATVEASLSGPKRPQ
;
A
#
# COMPACT_ATOMS: atom_id res chain seq x y z
N TRP A 1 6.36 -8.78 -4.36
CA TRP A 1 7.48 -8.29 -3.51
C TRP A 1 8.79 -8.78 -4.10
N GLY A 2 9.93 -8.37 -3.56
CA GLY A 2 11.24 -8.84 -4.02
C GLY A 2 11.54 -10.26 -3.54
N VAL A 3 11.99 -11.14 -4.43
CA VAL A 3 12.44 -12.51 -4.12
C VAL A 3 13.87 -12.73 -4.63
N GLY A 4 14.53 -13.78 -4.15
CA GLY A 4 15.84 -14.19 -4.66
C GLY A 4 15.75 -14.76 -6.09
N GLY A 5 16.85 -14.73 -6.84
CA GLY A 5 16.87 -15.20 -8.24
C GLY A 5 16.44 -16.66 -8.41
N ILE A 6 16.82 -17.53 -7.48
CA ILE A 6 16.42 -18.95 -7.50
C ILE A 6 14.91 -19.12 -7.34
N GLU A 7 14.29 -18.32 -6.47
CA GLU A 7 12.84 -18.37 -6.27
C GLU A 7 12.09 -17.80 -7.48
N ALA A 8 12.64 -16.77 -8.13
CA ALA A 8 12.11 -16.28 -9.39
C ALA A 8 12.17 -17.35 -10.50
N GLU A 9 13.30 -18.05 -10.64
CA GLU A 9 13.45 -19.16 -11.59
C GLU A 9 12.48 -20.31 -11.29
N ALA A 10 12.30 -20.67 -10.02
CA ALA A 10 11.34 -21.67 -9.60
C ALA A 10 9.90 -21.27 -10.00
N GLY A 11 9.51 -20.01 -9.79
CA GLY A 11 8.23 -19.47 -10.25
C GLY A 11 8.03 -19.56 -11.76
N MET A 12 9.09 -19.30 -12.55
CA MET A 12 9.07 -19.48 -14.01
C MET A 12 8.87 -20.95 -14.43
N LEU A 13 9.32 -21.90 -13.61
CA LEU A 13 9.12 -23.33 -13.80
C LEU A 13 7.77 -23.84 -13.22
N GLY A 14 6.89 -22.93 -12.81
CA GLY A 14 5.57 -23.27 -12.27
C GLY A 14 5.60 -23.79 -10.83
N GLN A 15 6.71 -23.61 -10.12
CA GLN A 15 6.77 -23.94 -8.69
C GLN A 15 6.08 -22.85 -7.86
N PRO A 16 5.24 -23.21 -6.88
CA PRO A 16 4.66 -22.24 -5.97
C PRO A 16 5.73 -21.69 -5.00
N SER A 17 5.55 -20.43 -4.58
CA SER A 17 6.27 -19.89 -3.43
C SER A 17 5.58 -20.30 -2.15
N TYR A 18 6.36 -20.67 -1.14
CA TYR A 18 5.87 -21.09 0.17
C TYR A 18 6.34 -20.08 1.21
N PHE A 19 5.39 -19.52 1.95
CA PHE A 19 5.68 -18.67 3.09
C PHE A 19 4.66 -18.93 4.22
N PRO A 20 5.04 -18.76 5.49
CA PRO A 20 4.10 -18.80 6.60
C PRO A 20 2.97 -17.79 6.37
N ILE A 21 1.76 -18.09 6.82
CA ILE A 21 0.64 -17.14 6.76
C ILE A 21 1.08 -15.86 7.49
N PRO A 22 1.20 -14.72 6.79
CA PRO A 22 1.73 -13.51 7.39
C PRO A 22 0.67 -12.87 8.29
N GLU A 23 1.13 -12.25 9.37
CA GLU A 23 0.32 -11.26 10.07
C GLU A 23 0.11 -10.04 9.16
N VAL A 24 -1.07 -9.42 9.26
CA VAL A 24 -1.42 -8.23 8.46
C VAL A 24 -1.63 -7.05 9.39
N ILE A 25 -0.81 -6.01 9.22
CA ILE A 25 -0.90 -4.76 9.97
C ILE A 25 -1.69 -3.76 9.12
N GLY A 26 -2.87 -3.38 9.59
CA GLY A 26 -3.68 -2.36 8.95
C GLY A 26 -3.14 -0.97 9.27
N VAL A 27 -2.96 -0.12 8.27
CA VAL A 27 -2.64 1.29 8.43
C VAL A 27 -3.85 2.12 8.02
N ARG A 28 -4.56 2.64 9.01
CA ARG A 28 -5.77 3.43 8.81
C ARG A 28 -5.39 4.88 8.56
N LEU A 29 -5.56 5.32 7.32
CA LEU A 29 -5.33 6.71 6.93
C LEU A 29 -6.61 7.51 7.14
N SER A 30 -6.48 8.65 7.82
CA SER A 30 -7.58 9.59 8.05
C SER A 30 -7.21 10.99 7.57
N ASN A 31 -8.23 11.81 7.32
CA ASN A 31 -8.10 13.18 6.80
C ASN A 31 -7.31 13.24 5.48
N ALA A 32 -6.73 14.40 5.15
CA ALA A 32 -5.99 14.64 3.92
C ALA A 32 -4.65 15.32 4.22
N LEU A 33 -3.68 15.16 3.32
CA LEU A 33 -2.38 15.80 3.43
C LEU A 33 -2.53 17.35 3.44
N PRO A 34 -1.82 18.06 4.33
CA PRO A 34 -1.87 19.50 4.36
C PRO A 34 -1.21 20.11 3.13
N GLN A 35 -1.61 21.33 2.79
CA GLN A 35 -1.03 22.05 1.66
C GLN A 35 0.49 22.22 1.86
N GLY A 36 1.27 21.74 0.89
CA GLY A 36 2.74 21.79 0.94
C GLY A 36 3.41 20.52 1.46
N ALA A 37 2.67 19.56 2.03
CA ALA A 37 3.17 18.22 2.27
C ALA A 37 3.24 17.44 0.95
N THR A 38 4.29 16.62 0.80
CA THR A 38 4.54 15.81 -0.40
C THR A 38 4.33 14.32 -0.12
N ALA A 39 4.22 13.53 -1.19
CA ALA A 39 4.21 12.07 -1.11
C ALA A 39 5.43 11.51 -0.36
N THR A 40 6.59 12.15 -0.54
CA THR A 40 7.83 11.78 0.14
C THR A 40 7.71 11.98 1.65
N ASP A 41 7.11 13.09 2.09
CA ASP A 41 6.91 13.37 3.51
C ASP A 41 6.01 12.32 4.18
N LEU A 42 4.93 11.96 3.49
CA LEU A 42 4.05 10.90 3.93
C LEU A 42 4.79 9.55 3.98
N ALA A 43 5.56 9.21 2.95
CA ALA A 43 6.30 7.95 2.90
C ALA A 43 7.36 7.85 4.01
N LEU A 44 8.07 8.94 4.32
CA LEU A 44 8.99 9.02 5.46
C LEU A 44 8.25 8.88 6.79
N ARG A 45 7.11 9.56 6.96
CA ARG A 45 6.29 9.46 8.17
C ARG A 45 5.79 8.02 8.41
N VAL A 46 5.25 7.39 7.37
CA VAL A 46 4.80 5.99 7.39
C VAL A 46 5.96 5.06 7.73
N THR A 47 7.12 5.24 7.09
CA THR A 47 8.32 4.43 7.32
C THR A 47 8.76 4.50 8.77
N GLN A 48 8.80 5.71 9.34
CA GLN A 48 9.16 5.92 10.74
C GLN A 48 8.21 5.21 11.71
N GLU A 49 6.89 5.36 11.52
CA GLU A 49 5.88 4.76 12.40
C GLU A 49 5.86 3.23 12.30
N LEU A 50 5.89 2.67 11.09
CA LEU A 50 5.90 1.22 10.90
C LEU A 50 7.18 0.57 11.41
N ARG A 51 8.31 1.28 11.36
CA ARG A 51 9.56 0.79 11.94
C ARG A 51 9.53 0.78 13.46
N LYS A 52 8.89 1.77 14.09
CA LYS A 52 8.63 1.74 15.55
C LYS A 52 7.69 0.60 15.93
N LYS A 53 6.66 0.34 15.12
CA LYS A 53 5.71 -0.76 15.32
C LYS A 53 6.36 -2.14 15.22
N GLY A 54 7.37 -2.29 14.35
CA GLY A 54 8.11 -3.55 14.19
C GLY A 54 7.38 -4.54 13.26
N VAL A 55 7.24 -4.16 11.99
CA VAL A 55 6.48 -4.94 10.98
C VAL A 55 7.34 -5.90 10.15
N VAL A 56 8.48 -6.33 10.68
CA VAL A 56 9.43 -7.19 9.94
C VAL A 56 8.79 -8.53 9.57
N GLY A 57 8.75 -8.83 8.27
CA GLY A 57 8.17 -10.08 7.74
C GLY A 57 6.64 -10.13 7.74
N LYS A 58 5.97 -9.03 8.11
CA LYS A 58 4.51 -8.89 8.10
C LYS A 58 4.04 -8.24 6.80
N PHE A 59 2.75 -8.36 6.52
CA PHE A 59 2.10 -7.58 5.47
C PHE A 59 1.60 -6.27 6.07
N VAL A 60 1.66 -5.20 5.29
CA VAL A 60 1.08 -3.92 5.65
C VAL A 60 0.02 -3.60 4.62
N GLU A 61 -1.21 -3.34 5.07
CA GLU A 61 -2.33 -2.98 4.22
C GLU A 61 -2.84 -1.59 4.60
N PHE A 62 -2.99 -0.70 3.61
CA PHE A 62 -3.45 0.67 3.82
C PHE A 62 -4.95 0.77 3.53
N PHE A 63 -5.69 1.35 4.47
CA PHE A 63 -7.14 1.46 4.41
C PHE A 63 -7.64 2.76 5.05
N GLY A 64 -8.96 2.96 5.08
CA GLY A 64 -9.60 4.12 5.67
C GLY A 64 -9.83 5.30 4.70
N PRO A 65 -10.55 6.33 5.16
CA PRO A 65 -11.02 7.42 4.31
C PRO A 65 -9.88 8.24 3.66
N GLY A 66 -8.73 8.32 4.31
CA GLY A 66 -7.57 9.06 3.81
C GLY A 66 -7.00 8.50 2.51
N VAL A 67 -7.20 7.20 2.22
CA VAL A 67 -6.70 6.55 0.99
C VAL A 67 -7.32 7.18 -0.27
N GLN A 68 -8.59 7.60 -0.20
CA GLN A 68 -9.30 8.22 -1.33
C GLN A 68 -8.70 9.57 -1.75
N HIS A 69 -7.95 10.22 -0.85
CA HIS A 69 -7.30 11.50 -1.12
C HIS A 69 -5.90 11.35 -1.72
N LEU A 70 -5.36 10.13 -1.80
CA LEU A 70 -4.03 9.86 -2.32
C LEU A 70 -4.09 9.42 -3.79
N PRO A 71 -3.44 10.17 -4.71
CA PRO A 71 -3.20 9.72 -6.07
C PRO A 71 -2.41 8.41 -6.11
N LEU A 72 -2.53 7.65 -7.19
CA LEU A 72 -1.82 6.36 -7.31
C LEU A 72 -0.29 6.48 -7.22
N ALA A 73 0.29 7.59 -7.68
CA ALA A 73 1.74 7.83 -7.57
C ALA A 73 2.20 7.91 -6.11
N ASP A 74 1.39 8.49 -5.22
CA ASP A 74 1.72 8.64 -3.80
C ASP A 74 1.63 7.29 -3.11
N ARG A 75 0.58 6.52 -3.43
CA ARG A 75 0.42 5.12 -2.96
C ARG A 75 1.62 4.26 -3.37
N ALA A 76 2.05 4.37 -4.63
CA ALA A 76 3.23 3.66 -5.13
C ALA A 76 4.51 4.08 -4.40
N THR A 77 4.66 5.37 -4.08
CA THR A 77 5.81 5.90 -3.31
C THR A 77 5.89 5.25 -1.92
N ILE A 78 4.75 5.16 -1.22
CA ILE A 78 4.67 4.55 0.12
C ILE A 78 4.91 3.03 0.06
N ALA A 79 4.31 2.35 -0.93
CA ALA A 79 4.47 0.91 -1.13
C ALA A 79 5.92 0.53 -1.51
N ASN A 80 6.61 1.37 -2.28
CA ASN A 80 8.01 1.17 -2.65
C ASN A 80 8.94 1.20 -1.44
N MET A 81 8.56 1.92 -0.36
CA MET A 81 9.35 1.99 0.87
C MET A 81 9.17 0.77 1.81
N ALA A 82 8.46 -0.29 1.38
CA ALA A 82 8.25 -1.49 2.20
C ALA A 82 9.53 -2.12 2.77
N PRO A 83 10.62 -2.27 2.00
CA PRO A 83 11.89 -2.75 2.54
C PRO A 83 12.46 -1.87 3.66
N GLU A 84 12.23 -0.55 3.63
CA GLU A 84 12.78 0.42 4.57
C GLU A 84 12.12 0.35 5.97
N TYR A 85 10.83 -0.01 6.03
CA TYR A 85 10.12 -0.33 7.27
C TYR A 85 10.05 -1.83 7.60
N GLY A 86 10.57 -2.69 6.72
CA GLY A 86 10.78 -4.12 6.95
C GLY A 86 9.60 -5.02 6.61
N ALA A 87 8.51 -4.47 6.06
CA ALA A 87 7.37 -5.26 5.63
C ALA A 87 7.71 -6.08 4.37
N THR A 88 7.04 -7.22 4.20
CA THR A 88 7.14 -8.02 2.97
C THR A 88 6.50 -7.28 1.80
N CYS A 89 5.40 -6.57 2.05
CA CYS A 89 4.74 -5.71 1.07
C CYS A 89 3.98 -4.57 1.76
N GLY A 90 3.81 -3.46 1.03
CA GLY A 90 2.83 -2.43 1.33
C GLY A 90 1.70 -2.51 0.30
N PHE A 91 0.51 -2.90 0.72
CA PHE A 91 -0.63 -3.16 -0.14
C PHE A 91 -1.66 -2.04 -0.05
N PHE A 92 -2.00 -1.46 -1.20
CA PHE A 92 -3.19 -0.62 -1.36
C PHE A 92 -4.19 -1.41 -2.19
N PRO A 93 -5.41 -1.67 -1.68
CA PRO A 93 -6.41 -2.39 -2.43
C PRO A 93 -6.87 -1.58 -3.65
N VAL A 94 -7.40 -2.28 -4.66
CA VAL A 94 -7.86 -1.65 -5.90
C VAL A 94 -9.17 -0.91 -5.63
N ASP A 95 -9.20 0.37 -5.99
CA ASP A 95 -10.35 1.25 -5.87
C ASP A 95 -10.57 2.05 -7.17
N GLU A 96 -11.47 3.03 -7.13
CA GLU A 96 -11.75 3.91 -8.27
C GLU A 96 -10.51 4.69 -8.76
N GLU A 97 -9.58 5.04 -7.88
CA GLU A 97 -8.34 5.73 -8.29
C GLU A 97 -7.42 4.81 -9.10
N ALA A 98 -7.32 3.54 -8.72
CA ALA A 98 -6.58 2.55 -9.50
C ALA A 98 -7.19 2.36 -10.91
N LEU A 99 -8.52 2.33 -11.04
CA LEU A 99 -9.19 2.25 -12.34
C LEU A 99 -9.00 3.52 -13.18
N LYS A 100 -9.05 4.71 -12.56
CA LYS A 100 -8.70 5.98 -13.23
C LYS A 100 -7.26 5.96 -13.76
N TYR A 101 -6.32 5.41 -12.99
CA TYR A 101 -4.94 5.27 -13.43
C TYR A 101 -4.77 4.26 -14.58
N MET A 102 -5.52 3.15 -14.58
CA MET A 102 -5.56 2.23 -15.72
C MET A 102 -6.01 2.95 -17.00
N ARG A 103 -7.05 3.78 -16.91
CA ARG A 103 -7.52 4.61 -18.03
C ARG A 103 -6.45 5.60 -18.48
N LEU A 104 -5.85 6.33 -17.54
CA LEU A 104 -4.79 7.29 -17.81
C LEU A 104 -3.60 6.66 -18.55
N THR A 105 -3.29 5.41 -18.23
CA THR A 105 -2.17 4.66 -18.82
C THR A 105 -2.57 3.81 -20.03
N GLY A 106 -3.72 4.10 -20.64
CA GLY A 106 -4.10 3.61 -21.97
C GLY A 106 -4.75 2.23 -22.01
N ARG A 107 -5.26 1.70 -20.89
CA ARG A 107 -6.07 0.47 -20.91
C ARG A 107 -7.44 0.76 -21.52
N SER A 108 -8.02 -0.20 -22.24
CA SER A 108 -9.34 -0.05 -22.85
C SER A 108 -10.44 -0.03 -21.79
N GLU A 109 -11.56 0.64 -22.08
CA GLU A 109 -12.73 0.63 -21.17
C GLU A 109 -13.24 -0.79 -20.93
N GLU A 110 -13.25 -1.65 -21.96
CA GLU A 110 -13.63 -3.07 -21.82
C GLU A 110 -12.77 -3.80 -20.78
N GLN A 111 -11.45 -3.55 -20.77
CA GLN A 111 -10.55 -4.16 -19.79
C GLN A 111 -10.78 -3.60 -18.38
N ILE A 112 -11.04 -2.29 -18.26
CA ILE A 112 -11.32 -1.64 -16.98
C ILE A 112 -12.63 -2.16 -16.39
N ASP A 113 -13.68 -2.28 -17.20
CA ASP A 113 -14.98 -2.81 -16.80
C ASP A 113 -14.88 -4.28 -16.36
N LEU A 114 -14.11 -5.09 -17.11
CA LEU A 114 -13.82 -6.48 -16.72
C LEU A 114 -13.13 -6.56 -15.36
N VAL A 115 -12.08 -5.75 -15.15
CA VAL A 115 -11.33 -5.73 -13.89
C VAL A 115 -12.23 -5.28 -12.73
N LYS A 116 -13.01 -4.21 -12.92
CA LYS A 116 -13.94 -3.71 -11.90
C LYS A 116 -14.96 -4.78 -11.53
N THR A 117 -15.65 -5.35 -12.52
CA THR A 117 -16.70 -6.37 -12.30
C THR A 117 -16.12 -7.58 -11.56
N TYR A 118 -14.95 -8.08 -11.99
CA TYR A 118 -14.29 -9.20 -11.33
C TYR A 118 -13.96 -8.90 -9.87
N LEU A 119 -13.41 -7.73 -9.57
CA LEU A 119 -13.04 -7.35 -8.21
C LEU A 119 -14.27 -7.13 -7.32
N GLU A 120 -15.35 -6.58 -7.86
CA GLU A 120 -16.62 -6.39 -7.14
C GLU A 120 -17.27 -7.75 -6.81
N GLU A 121 -17.41 -8.64 -7.79
CA GLU A 121 -18.02 -9.97 -7.59
C GLU A 121 -17.21 -10.85 -6.63
N ASN A 122 -15.89 -10.66 -6.56
CA ASN A 122 -15.02 -11.40 -5.65
C ASN A 122 -14.73 -10.65 -4.34
N SER A 123 -15.43 -9.56 -4.04
CA SER A 123 -15.24 -8.76 -2.81
C SER A 123 -13.82 -8.22 -2.59
N MET A 124 -13.08 -7.98 -3.67
CA MET A 124 -11.71 -7.44 -3.67
C MET A 124 -11.63 -5.96 -4.07
N PHE A 125 -12.75 -5.34 -4.45
CA PHE A 125 -12.81 -3.91 -4.75
C PHE A 125 -13.02 -3.08 -3.47
N PHE A 126 -12.14 -2.12 -3.21
CA PHE A 126 -12.16 -1.28 -2.01
C PHE A 126 -13.07 -0.07 -2.15
N THR A 127 -13.87 0.16 -1.11
CA THR A 127 -14.73 1.33 -0.94
C THR A 127 -14.74 1.69 0.55
N VAL A 128 -14.79 2.97 0.89
CA VAL A 128 -14.73 3.43 2.31
C VAL A 128 -15.98 3.02 3.10
N GLU A 129 -17.08 2.73 2.40
CA GLU A 129 -18.36 2.30 2.95
C GLU A 129 -18.39 0.80 3.29
N LYS A 130 -17.43 0.01 2.81
CA LYS A 130 -17.34 -1.41 3.14
C LYS A 130 -16.80 -1.58 4.56
N GLU A 131 -17.16 -2.71 5.16
CA GLU A 131 -16.58 -3.14 6.43
C GLU A 131 -15.07 -3.34 6.26
N ASP A 132 -14.30 -2.80 7.22
CA ASP A 132 -12.86 -2.94 7.21
C ASP A 132 -12.47 -4.41 7.47
N PRO A 133 -11.41 -4.93 6.83
CA PRO A 133 -10.87 -6.24 7.16
C PRO A 133 -10.44 -6.36 8.62
N GLU A 134 -10.52 -7.58 9.17
CA GLU A 134 -9.94 -7.88 10.48
C GLU A 134 -8.42 -7.99 10.37
N TYR A 135 -7.72 -6.94 10.79
CA TYR A 135 -6.26 -6.91 10.83
C TYR A 135 -5.72 -7.50 12.13
N THR A 136 -4.50 -8.03 12.09
CA THR A 136 -3.79 -8.52 13.28
C THR A 136 -3.55 -7.40 14.29
N ASP A 137 -3.25 -6.20 13.78
CA ASP A 137 -3.08 -4.97 14.56
C ASP A 137 -3.33 -3.76 13.64
N VAL A 138 -3.68 -2.62 14.22
CA VAL A 138 -4.00 -1.40 13.49
C VAL A 138 -3.11 -0.25 13.94
N VAL A 139 -2.59 0.50 12.97
CA VAL A 139 -1.86 1.75 13.15
C VAL A 139 -2.69 2.87 12.55
N GLU A 140 -3.10 3.82 13.38
CA GLU A 140 -3.82 5.02 12.95
C GLU A 140 -2.83 6.09 12.51
N LEU A 141 -3.04 6.67 11.33
CA LEU A 141 -2.24 7.80 10.84
C LEU A 141 -3.17 8.91 10.31
N ASP A 142 -3.12 10.05 10.98
CA ASP A 142 -3.77 11.27 10.54
C ASP A 142 -2.90 12.01 9.51
N LEU A 143 -3.36 12.05 8.26
CA LEU A 143 -2.65 12.71 7.16
C LEU A 143 -2.48 14.21 7.38
N ALA A 144 -3.35 14.86 8.16
CA ALA A 144 -3.25 16.29 8.46
C ALA A 144 -2.05 16.62 9.36
N THR A 145 -1.48 15.63 10.05
CA THR A 145 -0.31 15.77 10.94
C THR A 145 1.02 15.61 10.20
N VAL A 146 1.00 15.34 8.89
CA VAL A 146 2.20 15.17 8.09
C VAL A 146 2.83 16.54 7.82
N GLU A 147 4.09 16.70 8.23
CA GLU A 147 4.87 17.91 8.01
C GLU A 147 5.98 17.67 6.98
N ALA A 148 6.42 18.74 6.31
CA ALA A 148 7.56 18.68 5.40
C ALA A 148 8.81 18.15 6.12
N SER A 149 9.48 17.19 5.52
CA SER A 149 10.49 16.36 6.18
C SER A 149 11.66 16.03 5.26
N LEU A 150 12.80 15.70 5.87
CA LEU A 150 13.99 15.24 5.15
C LEU A 150 14.67 14.15 5.98
N SER A 151 15.08 13.07 5.34
CA SER A 151 15.78 11.98 6.03
C SER A 151 17.28 12.00 5.80
N GLY A 152 18.06 11.82 6.86
CA GLY A 152 19.52 11.80 6.79
C GLY A 152 20.22 12.03 8.14
N PRO A 153 21.57 12.15 8.15
CA PRO A 153 22.48 12.00 7.01
C PRO A 153 22.90 10.54 6.73
N LYS A 154 22.48 9.57 7.55
CA LYS A 154 22.96 8.18 7.45
C LYS A 154 21.87 7.13 7.25
N ARG A 155 20.61 7.46 7.53
CA ARG A 155 19.51 6.50 7.50
C ARG A 155 18.24 7.15 6.93
N PRO A 156 17.40 6.39 6.20
CA PRO A 156 16.10 6.85 5.70
C PRO A 156 14.99 6.95 6.77
N GLN A 157 15.23 6.44 7.98
CA GLN A 157 14.30 6.54 9.12
C GLN A 157 14.76 7.56 10.17
#